data_AF-A0A1M6QT07-F1
#
_entry.id   AF-A0A1M6QT07-F1
#
_cell.length_a   1.000
_cell.length_b   1.000
_cell.length_c   1.000
_cell.angle_alpha   90.00
_cell.angle_beta   90.00
_cell.angle_gamma   90.00
#
_symmetry.space_group_name_H-M   'P 1'
#
loop_
_entity.id
_entity.type
_entity.pdbx_description
1 polymer ?
#
loop_
_entity_poly.entity_id
_entity_poly.type
_entity_poly.pdbx_seq_one_letter_code
_entity_poly.pdbx_strand_id
1 'polypeptide(L)'
;MNRKVVLRCSLISLLLAAPSPLLVALFVYLAGGAMSREIAASLEIGGVGIVYLAVALAVFVLLLIATLAVNALTPQLVNLAEVEDDDREIGEVKWFNVNKGYGFITRDSGEDVFVHFRAIRGRGHRTLAEGQKVKYQVSRNERGLQADDVTVIT
;
A
#
# COMPACT_ATOMS: atom_id res chain seq x y z
N MET A 1 -9.79 4.00 -11.84
CA MET A 1 -10.07 3.23 -10.60
C MET A 1 -10.46 1.81 -10.98
N ASN A 2 -9.71 0.80 -10.54
CA ASN A 2 -9.90 -0.59 -10.98
C ASN A 2 -11.22 -1.14 -10.40
N ARG A 3 -12.23 -1.34 -11.27
CA ARG A 3 -13.59 -1.78 -10.88
C ARG A 3 -13.57 -3.03 -9.99
N LYS A 4 -12.56 -3.90 -10.15
CA LYS A 4 -12.39 -5.12 -9.35
C LYS A 4 -12.07 -4.84 -7.87
N VAL A 5 -11.36 -3.74 -7.58
CA VAL A 5 -10.96 -3.37 -6.21
C VAL A 5 -12.14 -2.76 -5.46
N VAL A 6 -12.90 -1.88 -6.12
CA VAL A 6 -14.11 -1.25 -5.55
C VAL A 6 -15.16 -2.30 -5.19
N LEU A 7 -15.33 -3.31 -6.06
CA LEU A 7 -16.29 -4.40 -5.82
C LEU A 7 -15.91 -5.22 -4.57
N ARG A 8 -14.62 -5.58 -4.43
CA ARG A 8 -14.10 -6.37 -3.30
C ARG A 8 -14.27 -5.63 -1.96
N CYS A 9 -13.96 -4.33 -1.92
CA CYS A 9 -14.10 -3.54 -0.70
C CYS A 9 -15.57 -3.38 -0.29
N SER A 10 -16.48 -3.13 -1.24
CA SER A 10 -17.92 -3.00 -0.91
C SER A 10 -18.50 -4.31 -0.36
N LEU A 11 -18.05 -5.46 -0.88
CA LEU A 11 -18.50 -6.77 -0.44
C LEU A 11 -18.06 -7.08 0.99
N ILE A 12 -16.82 -6.74 1.34
CA ILE A 12 -16.26 -6.94 2.68
C ILE A 12 -16.97 -6.05 3.69
N SER A 13 -17.21 -4.77 3.37
CA SER A 13 -17.96 -3.87 4.25
C SER A 13 -19.41 -4.31 4.46
N LEU A 14 -20.08 -4.81 3.43
CA LEU A 14 -21.45 -5.33 3.55
C LEU A 14 -21.50 -6.62 4.39
N LEU A 15 -20.50 -7.50 4.23
CA LEU A 15 -20.38 -8.75 4.97
C LEU A 15 -20.10 -8.51 6.47
N LEU A 16 -19.25 -7.53 6.79
CA LEU A 16 -18.95 -7.14 8.19
C LEU A 16 -20.09 -6.35 8.85
N ALA A 17 -20.89 -5.63 8.08
CA ALA A 17 -22.04 -4.88 8.60
C ALA A 17 -23.20 -5.80 8.99
N ALA A 18 -23.39 -6.93 8.29
CA ALA A 18 -24.51 -7.86 8.51
C ALA A 18 -24.61 -8.44 9.94
N PRO A 19 -23.52 -8.84 10.64
CA PRO A 19 -23.61 -9.37 12.01
C PRO A 19 -23.65 -8.29 13.10
N SER A 20 -23.27 -7.04 12.79
CA SER A 20 -23.19 -5.96 13.78
C SER A 20 -24.51 -5.66 14.53
N PRO A 21 -25.71 -5.66 13.91
CA PRO A 21 -26.95 -5.40 14.66
C PRO A 21 -27.34 -6.55 15.61
N LEU A 22 -27.01 -7.81 15.26
CA LEU A 22 -27.25 -8.96 16.14
C LEU A 22 -26.32 -8.96 17.34
N LEU A 23 -25.06 -8.58 17.16
CA LEU A 23 -24.09 -8.46 18.26
C LEU A 23 -24.48 -7.36 19.25
N VAL A 24 -24.96 -6.21 18.76
CA VAL A 24 -25.44 -5.12 19.64
C VAL A 24 -26.69 -5.55 20.41
N ALA A 25 -27.66 -6.19 19.76
CA ALA A 25 -28.86 -6.69 20.43
C ALA A 25 -28.55 -7.77 21.48
N LEU A 26 -27.63 -8.68 21.18
CA LEU A 26 -27.17 -9.73 22.10
C LEU A 26 -26.42 -9.12 23.29
N PHE A 27 -25.56 -8.13 23.06
CA PHE A 27 -24.84 -7.44 24.12
C PHE A 27 -25.79 -6.69 25.06
N VAL A 28 -26.80 -5.99 24.53
CA VAL A 28 -27.81 -5.30 25.35
C VAL A 28 -28.63 -6.29 26.19
N TYR A 29 -28.97 -7.45 25.63
CA TYR A 29 -29.68 -8.51 26.35
C TYR A 29 -28.83 -9.15 27.45
N LEU A 30 -27.55 -9.44 27.17
CA LEU A 30 -26.62 -10.04 28.14
C LEU A 30 -26.17 -9.05 29.22
N ALA A 31 -26.05 -7.76 28.89
CA ALA A 31 -25.51 -6.76 29.79
C ALA A 31 -26.44 -6.49 30.99
N GLY A 32 -27.73 -6.83 30.92
CA GLY A 32 -28.66 -7.05 32.06
C GLY A 32 -28.65 -6.03 33.21
N GLY A 33 -28.05 -4.86 33.03
CA GLY A 33 -27.63 -3.96 34.09
C GLY A 33 -28.38 -2.64 34.06
N ALA A 34 -28.25 -1.87 35.15
CA ALA A 34 -28.95 -0.61 35.41
C ALA A 34 -28.99 0.39 34.22
N MET A 35 -27.99 0.37 33.35
CA MET A 35 -27.90 1.17 32.11
C MET A 35 -29.05 0.89 31.12
N SER A 36 -29.59 -0.34 31.08
CA SER A 36 -30.76 -0.69 30.26
C SER A 36 -32.03 0.05 30.69
N ARG A 37 -32.16 0.38 31.99
CA ARG A 37 -33.33 1.09 32.54
C ARG A 37 -33.25 2.60 32.34
N GLU A 38 -32.05 3.18 32.32
CA GLU A 38 -31.84 4.60 31.99
C GLU A 38 -32.03 4.88 30.48
N ILE A 39 -31.60 3.95 29.63
CA ILE A 39 -31.88 3.99 28.19
C ILE A 39 -33.39 3.81 27.95
N ALA A 40 -34.06 2.91 28.67
CA ALA A 40 -35.52 2.73 28.61
C ALA A 40 -36.32 3.94 29.11
N ALA A 41 -35.83 4.67 30.12
CA ALA A 41 -36.47 5.89 30.63
C ALA A 41 -36.28 7.10 29.68
N SER A 42 -35.13 7.17 28.98
CA SER A 42 -34.88 8.17 27.93
C SER A 42 -35.69 7.92 26.65
N LEU A 43 -36.31 6.74 26.54
CA LEU A 43 -37.11 6.26 25.42
C LEU A 43 -38.57 6.77 25.43
N GLU A 44 -39.04 7.35 26.55
CA GLU A 44 -40.43 7.82 26.70
C GLU A 44 -40.70 9.20 26.08
N ILE A 45 -39.67 10.01 25.78
CA ILE A 45 -39.86 11.40 25.34
C ILE A 45 -39.78 11.56 23.81
N GLY A 46 -39.22 10.57 23.08
CA GLY A 46 -38.96 10.71 21.64
C GLY A 46 -39.18 9.46 20.77
N GLY A 47 -39.64 8.35 21.33
CA GLY A 47 -39.85 7.10 20.59
C GLY A 47 -38.53 6.41 20.20
N VAL A 48 -38.48 5.10 20.41
CA VAL A 48 -37.32 4.22 20.17
C VAL A 48 -36.67 4.42 18.79
N GLY A 49 -37.49 4.76 17.78
CA GLY A 49 -37.04 4.94 16.40
C GLY A 49 -36.16 6.16 16.17
N ILE A 50 -36.40 7.29 16.85
CA ILE A 50 -35.64 8.54 16.61
C ILE A 50 -34.24 8.44 17.22
N VAL A 51 -34.14 7.89 18.43
CA VAL A 51 -32.85 7.66 19.10
C VAL A 51 -32.02 6.65 18.30
N TYR A 52 -32.65 5.57 17.82
CA TYR A 52 -31.96 4.59 16.99
C TYR A 52 -31.48 5.18 15.66
N LEU A 53 -32.31 5.99 15.00
CA LEU A 53 -31.96 6.63 13.72
C LEU A 53 -30.84 7.67 13.90
N ALA A 54 -30.84 8.41 15.01
CA ALA A 54 -29.77 9.36 15.34
C ALA A 54 -28.44 8.65 15.60
N VAL A 55 -28.44 7.55 16.37
CA VAL A 55 -27.23 6.76 16.64
C VAL A 55 -26.73 6.07 15.37
N ALA A 56 -27.63 5.48 14.57
CA ALA A 56 -27.28 4.86 13.31
C ALA A 56 -26.69 5.87 12.32
N LEU A 57 -27.25 7.08 12.24
CA LEU A 57 -26.74 8.15 11.38
C LEU A 57 -25.38 8.65 11.88
N ALA A 58 -25.18 8.80 13.18
CA ALA A 58 -23.90 9.18 13.76
C ALA A 58 -22.80 8.15 13.46
N VAL A 59 -23.09 6.86 13.64
CA VAL A 59 -22.16 5.77 13.32
C VAL A 59 -21.88 5.70 11.82
N PHE A 60 -22.91 5.86 10.98
CA PHE A 60 -22.77 5.89 9.53
C PHE A 60 -21.88 7.05 9.07
N VAL A 61 -22.09 8.26 9.60
CA VAL A 61 -21.27 9.43 9.29
C VAL A 61 -19.84 9.25 9.75
N LEU A 62 -19.62 8.67 10.94
CA LEU A 62 -18.29 8.38 11.46
C LEU A 62 -17.54 7.39 10.56
N LEU A 63 -18.19 6.30 10.16
CA LEU A 63 -17.62 5.31 9.24
C LEU A 63 -17.38 5.89 7.84
N LEU A 64 -18.26 6.77 7.36
CA LEU A 64 -18.11 7.44 6.07
C LEU A 64 -16.90 8.39 6.07
N ILE A 65 -16.75 9.20 7.11
CA ILE A 65 -15.59 10.10 7.28
C ILE A 65 -14.31 9.27 7.41
N ALA A 66 -14.31 8.20 8.20
CA ALA A 66 -13.16 7.30 8.32
C ALA A 66 -12.77 6.68 6.98
N THR A 67 -13.75 6.22 6.19
CA THR A 67 -13.52 5.63 4.87
C THR A 67 -12.98 6.66 3.87
N LEU A 68 -13.52 7.88 3.87
CA LEU A 68 -13.05 8.98 3.02
C LEU A 68 -11.64 9.43 3.41
N ALA A 69 -11.37 9.54 4.71
CA ALA A 69 -10.05 9.89 5.23
C ALA A 69 -9.01 8.82 4.86
N VAL A 70 -9.32 7.54 5.03
CA VAL A 70 -8.43 6.44 4.61
C VAL A 70 -8.19 6.48 3.11
N ASN A 71 -9.20 6.73 2.28
CA ASN A 71 -9.04 6.87 0.81
C ASN A 71 -8.21 8.11 0.41
N ALA A 72 -8.29 9.19 1.18
CA ALA A 72 -7.52 10.42 0.94
C ALA A 72 -6.07 10.31 1.42
N LEU A 73 -5.80 9.58 2.51
CA LEU A 73 -4.48 9.42 3.11
C LEU A 73 -3.71 8.17 2.63
N THR A 74 -4.38 7.15 2.10
CA THR A 74 -3.72 5.95 1.51
C THR A 74 -2.69 6.27 0.43
N PRO A 75 -2.90 7.22 -0.52
CA PRO A 75 -1.86 7.53 -1.50
C PRO A 75 -0.62 8.14 -0.84
N GLN A 76 -0.75 8.82 0.30
CA GLN A 76 0.39 9.41 1.02
C GLN A 76 1.10 8.38 1.89
N LEU A 77 0.38 7.52 2.61
CA LEU A 77 0.98 6.47 3.42
C LEU A 77 1.73 5.41 2.58
N VAL A 78 1.25 5.11 1.36
CA VAL A 78 1.95 4.22 0.43
C VAL A 78 3.24 4.87 -0.11
N ASN A 79 3.24 6.18 -0.36
CA ASN A 79 4.46 6.89 -0.77
C ASN A 79 5.47 7.08 0.38
N LEU A 80 5.01 7.11 1.62
CA LEU A 80 5.88 7.23 2.80
C LEU A 80 6.44 5.87 3.27
N ALA A 81 5.80 4.77 2.89
CA ALA A 81 6.26 3.41 3.19
C ALA A 81 7.18 2.82 2.10
N GLU A 82 7.43 3.55 1.01
CA GLU A 82 8.30 3.12 -0.10
C GLU A 82 9.65 3.89 -0.11
N VAL A 83 10.23 4.05 1.08
CA VAL A 83 11.63 4.45 1.35
C VAL A 83 12.02 3.63 2.57
N GLU A 84 13.03 2.78 2.64
CA GLU A 84 14.07 2.26 1.75
C GLU A 84 14.52 0.99 2.49
N ASP A 85 14.41 -0.20 1.88
CA ASP A 85 15.46 -1.21 2.09
C ASP A 85 16.36 -1.02 0.87
N ASP A 86 17.26 -0.05 0.98
CA ASP A 86 18.18 0.31 -0.09
C ASP A 86 19.30 -0.73 -0.16
N ASP A 87 18.94 -1.97 -0.52
CA ASP A 87 19.88 -3.04 -0.93
C ASP A 87 20.57 -2.71 -2.26
N ARG A 88 20.60 -1.42 -2.65
CA ARG A 88 21.22 -0.98 -3.88
C ARG A 88 22.66 -0.62 -3.62
N GLU A 89 23.52 -1.28 -4.36
CA GLU A 89 24.94 -1.07 -4.32
C GLU A 89 25.35 -0.02 -5.35
N ILE A 90 26.54 0.52 -5.13
CA ILE A 90 27.20 1.41 -6.07
C ILE A 90 28.28 0.60 -6.79
N GLY A 91 28.44 0.88 -8.08
CA GLY A 91 29.50 0.29 -8.89
C GLY A 91 29.78 1.14 -10.11
N GLU A 92 30.76 0.70 -10.88
CA GLU A 92 31.27 1.40 -12.05
C GLU A 92 30.99 0.59 -13.32
N VAL A 93 30.50 1.26 -14.36
CA VAL A 93 30.19 0.60 -15.63
C VAL A 93 31.50 0.22 -16.32
N LYS A 94 31.76 -1.09 -16.40
CA LYS A 94 32.95 -1.64 -17.05
C LYS A 94 32.88 -1.48 -18.57
N TRP A 95 31.73 -1.78 -19.14
CA TRP A 95 31.41 -1.51 -20.55
C TRP A 95 29.92 -1.71 -20.80
N PHE A 96 29.37 -1.01 -21.79
CA PHE A 96 28.00 -1.17 -22.22
C PHE A 96 27.90 -1.08 -23.74
N ASN A 97 27.29 -2.09 -24.37
CA ASN A 97 27.07 -2.09 -25.80
C ASN A 97 25.67 -1.55 -26.11
N VAL A 98 25.61 -0.29 -26.57
CA VAL A 98 24.35 0.39 -26.89
C VAL A 98 23.55 -0.33 -27.98
N ASN A 99 24.23 -0.90 -28.98
CA ASN A 99 23.57 -1.59 -30.10
C ASN A 99 22.92 -2.90 -29.67
N LYS A 100 23.56 -3.63 -28.74
CA LYS A 100 23.04 -4.90 -28.22
C LYS A 100 22.17 -4.74 -26.97
N GLY A 101 22.27 -3.61 -26.27
CA GLY A 101 21.47 -3.29 -25.09
C GLY A 101 21.89 -4.02 -23.80
N TYR A 102 23.15 -4.43 -23.68
CA TYR A 102 23.67 -5.07 -22.47
C TYR A 102 25.12 -4.67 -22.17
N GLY A 103 25.53 -4.86 -20.92
CA GLY A 103 26.86 -4.54 -20.43
C GLY A 103 27.17 -5.20 -19.10
N PHE A 104 28.25 -4.76 -18.47
CA PHE A 104 28.65 -5.19 -17.13
C PHE A 104 29.03 -3.99 -16.25
N ILE A 105 28.74 -4.13 -14.97
CA ILE A 105 29.10 -3.19 -13.91
C ILE A 105 30.04 -3.92 -12.97
N THR A 106 31.15 -3.29 -12.62
CA THR A 106 32.09 -3.81 -11.63
C THR A 106 31.72 -3.26 -10.26
N ARG A 107 31.52 -4.18 -9.31
CA ARG A 107 31.31 -3.87 -7.89
C ARG A 107 32.62 -3.45 -7.22
N ASP A 108 32.51 -2.75 -6.10
CA ASP A 108 33.66 -2.47 -5.23
C ASP A 108 34.33 -3.76 -4.70
N SER A 109 33.59 -4.88 -4.63
CA SER A 109 34.12 -6.21 -4.30
C SER A 109 34.94 -6.88 -5.42
N GLY A 110 34.92 -6.32 -6.64
CA GLY A 110 35.60 -6.85 -7.82
C GLY A 110 34.79 -7.88 -8.62
N GLU A 111 33.55 -8.19 -8.21
CA GLU A 111 32.64 -9.03 -9.00
C GLU A 111 31.97 -8.24 -10.13
N ASP A 112 31.87 -8.85 -11.32
CA ASP A 112 31.17 -8.29 -12.45
C ASP A 112 29.68 -8.67 -12.40
N VAL A 113 28.81 -7.67 -12.53
CA VAL A 113 27.35 -7.81 -12.51
C VAL A 113 26.79 -7.50 -13.89
N PHE A 114 25.98 -8.40 -14.43
CA PHE A 114 25.38 -8.24 -15.74
C PHE A 114 24.27 -7.18 -15.72
N VAL A 115 24.24 -6.25 -16.68
CA VAL A 115 23.19 -5.23 -16.81
C VAL A 115 22.54 -5.27 -18.19
N HIS A 116 21.21 -5.16 -18.22
CA HIS A 116 20.42 -5.08 -19.45
C HIS A 116 19.71 -3.72 -19.56
N PHE A 117 19.50 -3.22 -20.77
CA PHE A 117 18.90 -1.89 -21.00
C PHE A 117 17.53 -1.70 -20.33
N ARG A 118 16.79 -2.80 -20.13
CA ARG A 118 15.49 -2.80 -19.45
C ARG A 118 15.59 -2.44 -17.97
N ALA A 119 16.69 -2.79 -17.32
CA ALA A 119 16.94 -2.52 -15.91
C ALA A 119 17.29 -1.05 -15.65
N ILE A 120 17.76 -0.31 -16.66
CA ILE A 120 18.13 1.10 -16.52
C ILE A 120 16.88 1.97 -16.39
N ARG A 121 16.80 2.79 -15.35
CA ARG A 121 15.76 3.80 -15.15
C ARG A 121 15.95 4.95 -16.15
N GLY A 122 14.83 5.40 -16.74
CA GLY A 122 14.83 6.52 -17.67
C GLY A 122 13.79 6.38 -18.78
N ARG A 123 13.53 7.48 -19.50
CA ARG A 123 12.69 7.50 -20.70
C ARG A 123 13.58 7.62 -21.94
N GLY A 124 13.21 6.96 -23.04
CA GLY A 124 13.96 7.01 -24.30
C GLY A 124 15.09 5.99 -24.39
N HIS A 125 16.18 6.36 -25.07
CA HIS A 125 17.35 5.50 -25.25
C HIS A 125 18.15 5.38 -23.95
N ARG A 126 18.04 4.22 -23.31
CA ARG A 126 18.72 3.91 -22.05
C ARG A 126 20.12 3.38 -22.34
N THR A 127 21.12 4.20 -22.03
CA THR A 127 22.54 3.88 -22.28
C THR A 127 23.36 4.20 -21.05
N LEU A 128 24.51 3.53 -20.92
CA LEU A 128 25.50 3.77 -19.87
C LEU A 128 26.84 4.06 -20.55
N ALA A 129 27.58 5.02 -20.02
CA ALA A 129 28.95 5.29 -20.45
C ALA A 129 29.93 4.41 -19.65
N GLU A 130 31.05 4.04 -20.27
CA GLU A 130 32.15 3.38 -19.57
C GLU A 130 32.74 4.31 -18.49
N GLY A 131 33.07 3.75 -17.34
CA GLY A 131 33.55 4.49 -16.16
C GLY A 131 32.46 5.26 -15.39
N GLN A 132 31.20 5.14 -15.80
CA GLN A 132 30.11 5.85 -15.14
C GLN A 132 29.72 5.18 -13.82
N LYS A 133 29.55 5.98 -12.76
CA LYS A 133 29.03 5.48 -11.48
C LYS A 133 27.52 5.30 -11.54
N VAL A 134 27.06 4.14 -11.08
CA VAL A 134 25.66 3.77 -11.09
C VAL A 134 25.26 3.15 -9.76
N LYS A 135 24.02 3.39 -9.35
CA LYS A 135 23.36 2.75 -8.22
C LYS A 135 22.40 1.69 -8.76
N TYR A 136 22.46 0.47 -8.25
CA TYR A 136 21.67 -0.65 -8.76
C TYR A 136 21.41 -1.69 -7.67
N GLN A 137 20.32 -2.44 -7.82
CA GLN A 137 20.03 -3.59 -6.97
C GLN A 137 20.64 -4.85 -7.57
N VAL A 138 21.19 -5.73 -6.75
CA VAL A 138 21.73 -7.00 -7.23
C VAL A 138 20.76 -8.14 -7.01
N SER A 139 20.40 -8.81 -8.10
CA SER A 139 19.61 -10.03 -8.08
C SER A 139 20.45 -11.20 -8.59
N ARG A 140 20.13 -12.42 -8.13
CA ARG A 140 20.78 -13.64 -8.58
C ARG A 140 19.82 -14.42 -9.47
N ASN A 141 20.24 -14.65 -10.71
CA ASN A 141 19.51 -15.45 -11.69
C ASN A 141 20.28 -16.73 -12.05
N GLU A 142 19.67 -17.61 -12.84
CA GLU A 142 20.28 -18.85 -13.34
C GLU A 142 21.62 -18.62 -14.08
N ARG A 143 21.81 -17.41 -14.62
CA ARG A 143 23.01 -17.00 -15.38
C ARG A 143 24.06 -16.28 -14.55
N GLY A 144 23.83 -16.04 -13.25
CA GLY A 144 24.73 -15.31 -12.37
C GLY A 144 24.11 -14.03 -11.80
N LEU A 145 24.99 -13.10 -11.39
CA LEU A 145 24.59 -11.81 -10.80
C LEU A 145 24.08 -10.86 -11.89
N GLN A 146 22.92 -10.26 -11.64
CA GLN A 146 22.27 -9.28 -12.51
C GLN A 146 21.99 -7.99 -11.73
N ALA A 147 22.15 -6.87 -12.41
CA ALA A 147 21.79 -5.56 -11.93
C ALA A 147 20.37 -5.23 -12.38
N ASP A 148 19.51 -4.98 -11.40
CA ASP A 148 18.18 -4.46 -11.59
C ASP A 148 18.11 -3.00 -11.13
N ASP A 149 17.14 -2.28 -11.67
CA ASP A 149 16.76 -0.96 -11.20
C ASP A 149 17.89 0.11 -11.20
N VAL A 150 18.69 0.09 -12.27
CA VAL A 150 19.93 0.85 -12.40
C VAL A 150 19.64 2.33 -12.62
N THR A 151 20.29 3.19 -11.83
CA THR A 151 20.21 4.65 -11.93
C THR A 151 21.60 5.25 -11.96
N VAL A 152 21.84 6.23 -12.84
CA VAL A 152 23.10 6.95 -12.91
C VAL A 152 23.24 7.88 -11.71
N ILE A 153 24.38 7.82 -11.03
CA ILE A 153 24.77 8.79 -10.00
C ILE A 153 25.51 9.90 -10.76
N THR A 154 24.88 11.07 -10.87
CA THR A 154 25.48 12.25 -11.51
C THR A 154 26.44 12.94 -10.56
#